data_AF-A0A8X6YMF9-F1
#
_entry.id   AF-A0A8X6YMF9-F1
#
_cell.length_a   1.000
_cell.length_b   1.000
_cell.length_c   1.000
_cell.angle_alpha   90.00
_cell.angle_beta   90.00
_cell.angle_gamma   90.00
#
_symmetry.space_group_name_H-M   'P 1'
#
loop_
_entity.id
_entity.type
_entity.pdbx_description
1 polymer ?
#
loop_
_entity_poly.entity_id
_entity_poly.type
_entity_poly.pdbx_seq_one_letter_code
_entity_poly.pdbx_strand_id
1 'polypeptide(L)'
;MADLCFICNESLSQGYPVNVVCGLKTLRAASIERNDGYINILNSSTSVNVHTECRKVYISKNSIAASKRRIENNEPLSSRSVPRKRRNEVFDFKKLSLFCGRVADEAAETKKKREVQTQDQ
;
A
#
# COMPACT_ATOMS: atom_id res chain seq x y z
N MET A 1 4.63 24.20 -21.97
CA MET A 1 5.44 23.39 -21.02
C MET A 1 4.48 22.42 -20.37
N ALA A 2 4.79 21.11 -20.38
CA ALA A 2 3.86 20.12 -19.88
C ALA A 2 3.75 20.22 -18.35
N ASP A 3 2.55 20.52 -17.87
CA ASP A 3 2.18 20.53 -16.46
C ASP A 3 2.15 19.09 -15.94
N LEU A 4 3.32 18.51 -15.68
CA LEU A 4 3.50 17.15 -15.19
C LEU A 4 3.89 17.14 -13.71
N CYS A 5 3.42 16.13 -13.00
CA CYS A 5 3.79 15.86 -11.61
C CYS A 5 5.20 15.26 -11.57
N PHE A 6 6.08 15.85 -10.76
CA PHE A 6 7.46 15.38 -10.60
C PHE A 6 7.59 13.94 -10.11
N ILE A 7 6.60 13.42 -9.36
CA ILE A 7 6.69 12.10 -8.71
C ILE A 7 6.13 10.98 -9.60
N CYS A 8 4.99 11.20 -10.26
CA CYS A 8 4.35 10.17 -11.09
C CYS A 8 4.47 10.42 -12.60
N ASN A 9 5.03 11.56 -13.01
CA ASN A 9 5.10 11.99 -14.41
C ASN A 9 3.74 12.05 -15.14
N GLU A 10 2.63 12.00 -14.41
CA GLU A 10 1.28 12.18 -14.94
C GLU A 10 0.92 13.66 -14.98
N SER A 11 -0.06 14.03 -15.81
CA SER A 11 -0.57 15.39 -15.91
C SER A 11 -1.11 15.91 -14.57
N LEU A 12 -0.80 17.15 -14.24
CA LEU A 12 -1.29 17.84 -13.04
C LEU A 12 -2.83 17.95 -13.00
N SER A 13 -3.50 17.84 -14.15
CA SER A 13 -4.96 17.81 -14.27
C SER A 13 -5.63 16.54 -13.69
N GLN A 14 -4.89 15.44 -13.51
CA GLN A 14 -5.44 14.18 -12.97
C GLN A 14 -5.62 14.18 -11.44
N GLY A 15 -5.34 15.29 -10.76
CA GLY A 15 -5.50 15.41 -9.32
C GLY A 15 -5.43 16.85 -8.83
N TYR A 16 -5.15 17.03 -7.55
CA TYR A 16 -4.94 18.35 -6.95
C TYR A 16 -3.46 18.72 -7.02
N PRO A 17 -3.05 19.61 -7.95
CA PRO A 17 -1.67 20.04 -8.06
C PRO A 17 -1.31 20.98 -6.92
N VAL A 18 -0.09 20.82 -6.41
CA VAL A 18 0.50 21.69 -5.40
C VAL A 18 1.91 22.03 -5.85
N ASN A 19 2.21 23.32 -5.84
CA ASN A 19 3.57 23.81 -5.99
C ASN A 19 4.27 23.75 -4.62
N VAL A 20 5.34 22.96 -4.53
CA VAL A 20 6.13 22.79 -3.31
C VAL A 20 7.38 23.67 -3.38
N VAL A 21 7.34 24.79 -2.66
CA VAL A 21 8.49 25.70 -2.47
C VAL A 21 9.16 25.41 -1.11
N CYS A 22 8.43 25.61 -0.01
CA CYS A 22 8.97 25.46 1.35
C CYS A 22 9.16 23.99 1.79
N GLY A 23 8.52 23.04 1.08
CA GLY A 23 8.55 21.61 1.41
C GLY A 23 9.67 20.81 0.72
N LEU A 24 10.57 21.47 -0.02
CA LEU A 24 11.65 20.80 -0.76
C LEU A 24 12.64 20.07 0.15
N LYS A 25 12.91 20.59 1.35
CA LYS A 25 13.79 19.93 2.33
C LYS A 25 13.29 18.52 2.68
N THR A 26 11.99 18.37 2.88
CA THR A 26 11.35 17.09 3.18
C THR A 26 11.40 16.14 1.99
N LEU A 27 11.19 16.65 0.77
CA LEU A 27 11.30 15.85 -0.46
C LEU A 27 12.74 15.38 -0.70
N ARG A 28 13.74 16.24 -0.46
CA ARG A 28 15.16 15.86 -0.54
C ARG A 28 15.50 14.77 0.47
N ALA A 29 15.09 14.93 1.74
CA ALA A 29 15.29 13.90 2.76
C ALA A 29 14.66 12.56 2.37
N ALA A 30 13.43 12.59 1.85
CA ALA A 30 12.76 11.38 1.37
C ALA A 30 13.49 10.77 0.16
N SER A 31 13.97 11.56 -0.80
CA SER A 31 14.75 11.08 -1.96
C SER A 31 16.07 10.42 -1.54
N ILE A 32 16.80 11.03 -0.60
CA ILE A 32 18.02 10.42 -0.01
C ILE A 32 17.68 9.08 0.62
N GLU A 33 16.62 9.05 1.42
CA GLU A 33 16.23 7.83 2.13
C GLU A 33 15.80 6.74 1.13
N ARG A 34 15.13 7.11 0.05
CA ARG A 34 14.70 6.17 -1.00
C ARG A 34 15.83 5.72 -1.92
N ASN A 35 16.93 6.47 -1.99
CA ASN A 35 18.03 6.29 -2.92
C ASN A 35 17.56 6.21 -4.39
N ASP A 36 16.63 7.09 -4.78
CA ASP A 36 15.98 7.09 -6.09
C ASP A 36 16.67 7.99 -7.14
N GLY A 37 17.76 8.65 -6.79
CA GLY A 37 18.55 9.49 -7.70
C GLY A 37 17.94 10.87 -7.99
N TYR A 38 16.79 11.21 -7.40
CA TYR A 38 16.11 12.49 -7.63
C TYR A 38 16.72 13.69 -6.89
N ILE A 39 17.71 13.46 -6.02
CA ILE A 39 18.38 14.50 -5.25
C ILE A 39 18.94 15.62 -6.13
N ASN A 40 19.57 15.28 -7.26
CA ASN A 40 20.24 16.26 -8.12
C ASN A 40 19.23 17.25 -8.70
N ILE A 41 18.06 16.75 -9.10
CA ILE A 41 16.97 17.56 -9.64
C ILE A 41 16.33 18.41 -8.53
N LEU A 42 16.13 17.83 -7.34
CA LEU A 42 15.57 18.56 -6.20
C LEU A 42 16.52 19.61 -5.62
N ASN A 43 17.82 19.49 -5.86
CA ASN A 43 18.83 20.48 -5.44
C ASN A 43 18.91 21.66 -6.41
N SER A 44 18.77 21.43 -7.71
CA SER A 44 18.76 22.50 -8.72
C SER A 44 17.42 23.23 -8.83
N SER A 45 16.33 22.61 -8.35
CA SER A 45 14.99 23.19 -8.42
C SER A 45 14.68 24.09 -7.21
N THR A 46 14.14 25.28 -7.47
CA THR A 46 13.58 26.21 -6.45
C THR A 46 12.14 25.87 -6.07
N SER A 47 11.41 25.20 -6.95
CA SER A 47 10.04 24.74 -6.71
C SER A 47 9.74 23.52 -7.58
N VAL A 48 8.88 22.62 -7.10
CA VAL A 48 8.42 21.46 -7.88
C VAL A 48 6.90 21.34 -7.83
N ASN A 49 6.30 21.01 -8.97
CA ASN A 49 4.87 20.72 -9.06
C ASN A 49 4.62 19.24 -8.84
N VAL A 50 3.75 18.92 -7.89
CA VAL A 50 3.38 17.55 -7.55
C VAL A 50 1.90 17.47 -7.23
N HIS A 51 1.27 16.32 -7.42
CA HIS A 51 -0.04 16.10 -6.83
C HIS A 51 0.06 16.00 -5.30
N THR A 52 -0.96 16.51 -4.62
CA THR A 52 -1.06 16.48 -3.15
C THR A 52 -0.90 15.06 -2.59
N GLU A 53 -1.57 14.09 -3.23
CA GLU A 53 -1.52 12.69 -2.82
C GLU A 53 -0.15 12.05 -3.10
N CYS A 54 0.46 12.36 -4.25
CA CYS A 54 1.82 11.92 -4.55
C CYS A 54 2.81 12.39 -3.50
N ARG A 55 2.74 13.67 -3.09
CA ARG A 55 3.59 14.21 -2.02
C ARG A 55 3.42 13.43 -0.72
N LYS A 56 2.18 13.20 -0.26
CA LYS A 56 1.89 12.46 0.98
C LYS A 56 2.45 11.05 0.94
N VAL A 57 2.23 10.34 -0.15
CA VAL A 57 2.71 8.96 -0.32
C VAL A 57 4.23 8.92 -0.39
N TYR A 58 4.86 9.86 -1.11
CA TYR A 58 6.30 9.86 -1.34
C TYR A 58 7.11 10.05 -0.05
N ILE A 59 6.66 10.95 0.84
CA ILE A 59 7.33 11.22 2.13
C ILE A 59 6.94 10.22 3.23
N SER A 60 5.98 9.33 2.99
CA SER A 60 5.51 8.40 4.04
C SER A 60 6.55 7.31 4.30
N LYS A 61 6.84 7.05 5.59
CA LYS A 61 7.83 6.03 6.02
C LYS A 61 7.56 4.65 5.41
N ASN A 62 6.30 4.23 5.36
CA ASN A 62 5.91 2.94 4.78
C ASN A 62 6.20 2.87 3.27
N SER A 63 5.97 3.95 2.54
CA SER A 63 6.29 4.03 1.11
C SER A 63 7.80 4.02 0.87
N ILE A 64 8.56 4.73 1.70
CA ILE A 64 10.03 4.74 1.62
C ILE A 64 10.59 3.34 1.86
N ALA A 65 10.14 2.66 2.93
CA ALA A 65 10.51 1.28 3.21
C ALA A 65 10.08 0.30 2.10
N ALA A 66 8.91 0.52 1.49
CA ALA A 66 8.49 -0.26 0.33
C ALA A 66 9.41 -0.01 -0.90
N SER A 67 9.86 1.23 -1.11
CA SER A 67 10.79 1.57 -2.19
C SER A 67 12.15 0.91 -2.01
N LYS A 68 12.71 0.96 -0.81
CA LYS A 68 13.98 0.29 -0.47
C LYS A 68 13.92 -1.20 -0.80
N ARG A 69 12.86 -1.89 -0.34
CA ARG A 69 12.63 -3.30 -0.66
C ARG A 69 12.52 -3.58 -2.15
N ARG A 70 11.92 -2.69 -2.94
CA ARG A 70 11.82 -2.88 -4.40
C ARG A 70 13.18 -2.79 -5.08
N ILE A 71 14.01 -1.83 -4.66
CA ILE A 71 15.38 -1.68 -5.15
C ILE A 71 16.20 -2.94 -4.82
N GLU A 72 16.11 -3.45 -3.59
CA GLU A 72 16.77 -4.70 -3.17
C GLU A 72 16.34 -5.91 -4.02
N ASN A 73 15.06 -5.97 -4.41
CA ASN A 73 14.52 -7.06 -5.21
C ASN A 73 14.64 -6.85 -6.74
N ASN A 74 15.33 -5.80 -7.20
CA ASN A 74 15.39 -5.40 -8.63
C ASN A 74 14.01 -5.26 -9.31
N GLU A 75 12.98 -4.93 -8.52
CA GLU A 75 11.63 -4.73 -9.05
C GLU A 75 11.52 -3.36 -9.71
N PRO A 76 10.89 -3.25 -10.90
CA PRO A 76 10.75 -1.98 -11.58
C PRO A 76 9.97 -0.97 -10.74
N LEU A 77 10.56 0.22 -10.57
CA LEU A 77 10.02 1.39 -9.85
C LEU A 77 8.62 1.82 -10.33
N SER A 78 8.20 1.37 -11.52
CA SER A 78 6.92 1.71 -12.16
C SER A 78 5.72 0.91 -11.62
N SER A 79 5.94 -0.14 -10.82
CA SER A 79 4.83 -0.91 -10.25
C SER A 79 4.21 -0.17 -9.06
N ARG A 80 3.40 0.85 -9.36
CA ARG A 80 2.49 1.55 -8.44
C ARG A 80 1.75 0.46 -7.66
N SER A 81 2.12 0.22 -6.40
CA SER A 81 1.41 -0.75 -5.58
C SER A 81 0.00 -0.22 -5.43
N VAL A 82 -0.93 -0.84 -6.15
CA VAL A 82 -2.36 -0.66 -5.93
C VAL A 82 -2.56 -0.77 -4.42
N PRO A 83 -3.23 0.20 -3.76
CA PRO A 83 -3.55 0.07 -2.34
C PRO A 83 -4.13 -1.33 -2.16
N ARG A 84 -3.51 -2.17 -1.32
CA ARG A 84 -4.04 -3.50 -1.05
C ARG A 84 -5.44 -3.27 -0.53
N LYS A 85 -6.44 -3.48 -1.39
CA LYS A 85 -7.85 -3.43 -1.03
C LYS A 85 -7.94 -4.39 0.14
N ARG A 86 -8.20 -3.89 1.34
CA ARG A 86 -8.55 -4.77 2.45
C ARG A 86 -9.70 -5.59 1.89
N ARG A 87 -9.53 -6.92 1.83
CA ARG A 87 -10.65 -7.80 1.52
C ARG A 87 -11.64 -7.54 2.65
N ASN A 88 -12.65 -6.72 2.39
CA ASN A 88 -13.80 -6.53 3.26
C ASN A 88 -14.74 -7.75 3.20
N GLU A 89 -14.25 -8.87 2.65
CA GLU A 89 -14.93 -10.15 2.73
C GLU A 89 -14.79 -10.61 4.18
N VAL A 90 -15.86 -10.36 4.94
CA VAL A 90 -16.05 -10.91 6.28
C VAL A 90 -15.97 -12.42 6.15
N PHE A 91 -14.95 -13.03 6.75
CA PHE A 91 -14.83 -14.48 6.78
C PHE A 91 -16.03 -15.06 7.54
N ASP A 92 -16.85 -15.86 6.87
CA ASP A 92 -18.03 -16.47 7.48
C ASP A 92 -17.62 -17.69 8.29
N PHE A 93 -17.32 -17.49 9.57
CA PHE A 93 -16.97 -18.54 10.53
C PHE A 93 -18.08 -19.59 10.71
N LYS A 94 -19.32 -19.31 10.28
CA LYS A 94 -20.40 -20.31 10.34
C LYS A 94 -20.31 -21.30 9.20
N LYS A 95 -19.92 -20.83 8.02
CA LYS A 95 -19.94 -21.63 6.78
C LYS A 95 -18.58 -22.15 6.37
N LEU A 96 -17.48 -21.54 6.79
CA LEU A 96 -16.14 -21.88 6.33
C LEU A 96 -15.26 -22.34 7.49
N SER A 97 -14.55 -23.45 7.28
CA SER A 97 -13.55 -23.95 8.22
C SER A 97 -12.38 -22.98 8.34
N LEU A 98 -12.00 -22.63 9.56
CA LEU A 98 -10.88 -21.74 9.86
C LEU A 98 -9.52 -22.32 9.39
N PHE A 99 -9.38 -23.64 9.37
CA PHE A 99 -8.09 -24.30 9.08
C PHE A 99 -7.86 -24.53 7.58
N CYS A 100 -8.93 -24.76 6.81
CA CYS A 100 -8.81 -25.13 5.39
C CYS A 100 -9.63 -24.24 4.44
N GLY A 101 -10.43 -23.31 4.95
CA GLY A 101 -11.22 -22.37 4.14
C GLY A 101 -12.32 -23.01 3.29
N ARG A 102 -12.59 -24.30 3.47
CA ARG A 102 -13.66 -25.03 2.76
C ARG A 102 -14.98 -24.90 3.51
N VAL A 103 -16.09 -25.11 2.79
CA VAL A 103 -17.43 -25.13 3.39
C VAL A 103 -17.46 -26.20 4.50
N ALA A 104 -17.77 -25.77 5.72
CA ALA A 104 -17.93 -26.64 6.86
C ALA A 104 -19.18 -27.49 6.66
N ASP A 105 -19.03 -28.80 6.75
CA ASP A 105 -20.15 -29.73 6.67
C ASP A 105 -20.90 -29.70 8.01
N GLU A 106 -22.01 -28.94 8.05
CA GLU A 106 -22.85 -28.80 9.25
C GLU A 106 -23.38 -30.16 9.76
N ALA A 107 -23.53 -31.16 8.86
CA ALA A 107 -24.02 -32.49 9.22
C ALA A 107 -22.98 -33.33 9.97
N ALA A 108 -21.69 -33.06 9.80
CA ALA A 108 -20.61 -33.73 10.53
C ALA A 108 -20.41 -33.13 11.95
N GLU A 109 -20.53 -31.80 12.08
CA GLU A 109 -20.34 -31.09 13.36
C GLU A 109 -21.48 -31.34 14.36
N THR A 110 -22.72 -31.53 13.89
CA THR A 110 -23.89 -31.77 14.76
C THR A 110 -23.99 -33.21 15.28
N LYS A 111 -23.35 -34.19 14.62
CA LYS A 111 -23.28 -35.57 15.14
C LYS A 111 -22.40 -35.68 16.38
N LYS A 112 -21.32 -34.90 16.45
CA LYS A 112 -20.33 -34.98 17.54
C LYS A 112 -20.88 -34.50 18.90
N LYS A 113 -21.93 -33.67 18.90
CA LYS A 113 -22.58 -33.22 20.15
C LYS A 113 -23.55 -34.24 20.75
N ARG A 114 -24.01 -35.24 19.99
CA ARG A 114 -24.97 -36.24 20.50
C ARG A 114 -24.30 -37.41 21.23
N GLU A 115 -23.05 -37.73 20.92
CA GLU A 115 -22.37 -38.87 21.56
C GLU A 115 -21.82 -38.57 22.96
N VAL A 116 -21.63 -37.29 23.33
CA VAL A 116 -21.04 -36.91 24.63
C VAL A 116 -22.08 -36.82 25.77
N GLN A 117 -23.38 -36.98 25.50
CA GLN A 117 -24.44 -36.89 26.53
C GLN A 117 -24.97 -38.24 27.04
N THR A 118 -24.33 -39.38 26.72
CA THR A 118 -24.81 -40.70 27.15
C THR A 118 -23.76 -41.50 27.90
N GLN A 119 -23.18 -40.94 28.96
CA GLN A 119 -22.45 -41.70 29.98
C GLN A 119 -22.61 -41.01 31.35
N ASP A 120 -23.80 -41.11 31.94
CA ASP A 120 -23.98 -41.00 33.41
C ASP A 120 -25.34 -41.59 33.78
N GLN A 121 -25.36 -42.88 34.10
CA GLN A 121 -26.30 -43.54 35.01
C GLN A 121 -25.74 -44.89 35.45
#